data_AF-A0A1V5KDJ0-F1
#
_entry.id   AF-A0A1V5KDJ0-F1
#
_cell.length_a   1.000
_cell.length_b   1.000
_cell.length_c   1.000
_cell.angle_alpha   90.00
_cell.angle_beta   90.00
_cell.angle_gamma   90.00
#
_symmetry.space_group_name_H-M   'P 1'
#
loop_
_entity.id
_entity.type
_entity.pdbx_description
1 polymer ?
#
loop_
_entity_poly.entity_id
_entity_poly.type
_entity_poly.pdbx_seq_one_letter_code
_entity_poly.pdbx_strand_id
1 'polypeptide(L)'
;MDRRSSPLDPFVNTLRAYLPPDVSIDFASAGLRENNGLSFFHRRLGEDDLYFVANIQDRPFRLPLTFRVCNKIPWHWNPYDGSIARLWHYEQNSQGIELPIELAPFESLFVLFQTGLDSSRISAGDFHRIVNVKQDTITAAARMNGRHHLLVQSGRRTVSLSCTVQGVPPPFDLAGPWRMTLADAGVDTVLTHLESWTVYAATRHFSGAGRYETHFTIPYDYLNTEHKLFLELGKVGSIAHVQLNGKQIGAHWMSHTHLPITSAVRPGDNHLVVEVINTLINRAAGLRQPIPVPAELISHYGSGTTAYTETFRGPVGFAALPASGLIGPVRIIAEKITSIPVR
;
A
#
# COMPACT_ATOMS: atom_id res chain seq x y z
N MET A 1 7.91 36.52 25.72
CA MET A 1 6.57 36.07 26.19
C MET A 1 5.84 35.53 24.99
N ASP A 2 5.93 34.23 24.77
CA ASP A 2 5.39 33.57 23.58
C ASP A 2 3.88 33.31 23.79
N ARG A 3 3.03 34.11 23.13
CA ARG A 3 1.56 34.01 23.19
C ARG A 3 1.07 33.02 22.12
N ARG A 4 1.29 31.73 22.32
CA ARG A 4 0.69 30.67 21.50
C ARG A 4 0.18 29.47 22.28
N SER A 5 -0.15 29.63 23.56
CA SER A 5 -0.96 28.62 24.23
C SER A 5 -2.43 28.82 23.88
N SER A 6 -3.05 27.80 23.31
CA SER A 6 -4.49 27.77 23.07
C SER A 6 -5.22 27.90 24.42
N PRO A 7 -6.37 28.58 24.51
CA PRO A 7 -7.18 28.61 25.73
C PRO A 7 -7.63 27.22 26.20
N LEU A 8 -7.54 26.20 25.33
CA LEU A 8 -7.80 24.80 25.67
C LEU A 8 -6.59 24.08 26.30
N ASP A 9 -5.38 24.63 26.25
CA ASP A 9 -4.17 23.95 26.72
C ASP A 9 -4.23 23.54 28.20
N PRO A 10 -4.72 24.37 29.14
CA PRO A 10 -4.87 23.96 30.53
C PRO A 10 -5.81 22.76 30.69
N PHE A 11 -6.96 22.77 30.00
CA PHE A 11 -7.93 21.67 30.02
C PHE A 11 -7.35 20.39 29.41
N VAL A 12 -6.71 20.49 28.24
CA VAL A 12 -6.06 19.36 27.56
C VAL A 12 -4.93 18.80 28.42
N ASN A 13 -4.14 19.64 29.08
CA ASN A 13 -3.07 19.21 29.98
C ASN A 13 -3.63 18.51 31.23
N THR A 14 -4.71 19.02 31.82
CA THR A 14 -5.41 18.32 32.91
C THR A 14 -5.95 16.97 32.43
N LEU A 15 -6.61 16.92 31.27
CA LEU A 15 -7.16 15.67 30.74
C LEU A 15 -6.07 14.64 30.47
N ARG A 16 -4.91 15.03 29.92
CA ARG A 16 -3.74 14.17 29.73
C ARG A 16 -3.14 13.63 31.03
N ALA A 17 -3.31 14.35 32.15
CA ALA A 17 -2.84 13.90 33.46
C ALA A 17 -3.70 12.77 34.05
N TYR A 18 -4.98 12.68 33.67
CA TYR A 18 -5.93 11.70 34.21
C TYR A 18 -6.35 10.62 33.20
N LEU A 19 -6.27 10.92 31.91
CA LEU A 19 -6.67 10.02 30.84
C LEU A 19 -5.51 9.86 29.85
N PRO A 20 -4.79 8.73 29.89
CA PRO A 20 -3.77 8.47 28.88
C PRO A 20 -4.43 8.39 27.49
N PRO A 21 -3.73 8.83 26.44
CA PRO A 21 -4.23 8.78 25.08
C PRO A 21 -4.58 7.35 24.66
N ASP A 22 -5.58 7.22 23.80
CA ASP A 22 -6.05 5.91 23.34
C ASP A 22 -5.10 5.26 22.32
N VAL A 23 -4.53 6.11 21.47
CA VAL A 23 -3.36 5.81 20.64
C VAL A 23 -2.35 6.93 20.82
N SER A 24 -1.08 6.60 21.04
CA SER A 24 0.01 7.56 21.18
C SER A 24 1.19 7.24 20.28
N ILE A 25 1.88 8.31 19.88
CA ILE A 25 3.18 8.29 19.22
C ILE A 25 4.18 8.87 20.22
N ASP A 26 5.34 8.26 20.38
CA ASP A 26 6.43 8.92 21.09
C ASP A 26 7.05 10.02 20.22
N PHE A 27 6.48 11.22 20.30
CA PHE A 27 6.91 12.36 19.52
C PHE A 27 8.34 12.81 19.86
N ALA A 28 8.81 12.58 21.10
CA ALA A 28 10.12 13.02 21.55
C ALA A 28 11.23 12.20 20.88
N SER A 29 11.09 10.88 20.85
CA SER A 29 12.03 10.00 20.12
C SER A 29 11.89 10.15 18.60
N ALA A 30 10.70 10.49 18.10
CA ALA A 30 10.44 10.72 16.68
C ALA A 30 10.88 12.11 16.15
N GLY A 31 11.35 13.03 17.01
CA GLY A 31 11.68 14.41 16.62
C GLY A 31 10.48 15.23 16.12
N LEU A 32 9.26 14.80 16.46
CA LEU A 32 8.01 15.44 16.06
C LEU A 32 7.50 16.35 17.18
N ARG A 33 6.73 17.39 16.83
CA ARG A 33 6.10 18.28 17.80
C ARG A 33 4.61 17.97 18.04
N GLU A 34 3.97 17.30 17.09
CA GLU A 34 2.54 16.99 17.07
C GLU A 34 2.23 15.90 16.03
N ASN A 35 1.06 15.25 16.16
CA ASN A 35 0.53 14.35 15.14
C ASN A 35 -0.08 15.17 14.01
N ASN A 36 0.58 15.17 12.85
CA ASN A 36 0.18 16.00 11.72
C ASN A 36 -0.31 15.17 10.53
N GLY A 37 -0.68 13.90 10.73
CA GLY A 37 -0.91 13.00 9.59
C GLY A 37 -1.54 11.65 9.84
N LEU A 38 -1.76 11.24 11.09
CA LEU A 38 -2.46 10.01 11.41
C LEU A 38 -3.86 10.31 11.96
N SER A 39 -4.86 9.64 11.40
CA SER A 39 -6.20 9.56 11.95
C SER A 39 -6.44 8.15 12.48
N PHE A 40 -7.26 8.01 13.52
CA PHE A 40 -7.64 6.70 14.03
C PHE A 40 -9.08 6.66 14.54
N PHE A 41 -9.64 5.45 14.54
CA PHE A 41 -10.89 5.11 15.23
C PHE A 41 -10.68 3.86 16.07
N HIS A 42 -11.33 3.82 17.23
CA HIS A 42 -11.35 2.67 18.12
C HIS A 42 -12.78 2.18 18.31
N ARG A 43 -13.00 0.88 18.19
CA ARG A 43 -14.25 0.20 18.50
C ARG A 43 -13.99 -0.98 19.41
N ARG A 44 -14.77 -1.12 20.48
CA ARG A 44 -14.78 -2.31 21.33
C ARG A 44 -15.76 -3.34 20.77
N LEU A 45 -15.30 -4.58 20.62
CA LEU A 45 -16.06 -5.72 20.12
C LEU A 45 -16.15 -6.78 21.22
N GLY A 46 -17.10 -6.59 22.15
CA GLY A 46 -17.17 -7.42 23.37
C GLY A 46 -15.94 -7.19 24.24
N GLU A 47 -15.15 -8.24 24.43
CA GLU A 47 -13.87 -8.15 25.14
C GLU A 47 -12.70 -7.76 24.24
N ASP A 48 -12.84 -7.73 22.92
CA ASP A 48 -11.78 -7.38 21.97
C ASP A 48 -11.80 -5.91 21.57
N ASP A 49 -10.69 -5.39 21.04
CA ASP A 49 -10.57 -4.00 20.57
C ASP A 49 -10.15 -3.96 19.11
N LEU A 50 -10.87 -3.20 18.29
CA LEU A 50 -10.54 -2.96 16.89
C LEU A 50 -10.13 -1.50 16.70
N TYR A 51 -8.91 -1.29 16.21
CA TYR A 51 -8.42 0.01 15.80
C TYR A 51 -8.34 0.09 14.29
N PHE A 52 -8.79 1.22 13.74
CA PHE A 52 -8.49 1.65 12.38
C PHE A 52 -7.49 2.79 12.48
N VAL A 53 -6.40 2.73 11.72
CA VAL A 53 -5.39 3.78 11.62
C VAL A 53 -5.20 4.13 10.16
N ALA A 54 -5.21 5.41 9.83
CA ALA A 54 -5.01 5.90 8.47
C ALA A 54 -3.95 6.99 8.42
N ASN A 55 -3.01 6.83 7.50
CA ASN A 55 -2.14 7.90 7.06
C ASN A 55 -2.93 8.80 6.11
N ILE A 56 -3.15 10.06 6.48
CA ILE A 56 -3.85 11.04 5.64
C ILE A 56 -2.88 11.94 4.87
N GLN A 57 -1.58 11.61 4.85
CA GLN A 57 -0.55 12.33 4.13
C GLN A 57 -0.16 11.64 2.82
N ASP A 58 0.45 12.42 1.94
CA ASP A 58 1.06 11.99 0.67
C ASP A 58 2.49 11.42 0.82
N ARG A 59 2.94 11.21 2.06
CA ARG A 59 4.25 10.67 2.42
C ARG A 59 4.10 9.47 3.35
N PRO A 60 5.05 8.52 3.36
CA PRO A 60 4.97 7.36 4.25
C PRO A 60 5.10 7.76 5.72
N PHE A 61 4.41 7.02 6.58
CA PHE A 61 4.53 7.06 8.04
C PHE A 61 5.32 5.82 8.51
N ARG A 62 6.33 6.03 9.37
CA ARG A 62 7.21 4.96 9.88
C ARG A 62 7.60 5.22 11.33
N LEU A 63 6.69 4.97 12.26
CA LEU A 63 6.96 5.11 13.69
C LEU A 63 6.17 4.06 14.49
N PRO A 64 6.64 3.70 15.69
CA PRO A 64 5.83 2.92 16.62
C PRO A 64 4.56 3.65 17.04
N LEU A 65 3.46 2.89 17.16
CA LEU A 65 2.20 3.35 17.76
C LEU A 65 1.92 2.53 19.02
N THR A 66 1.73 3.22 20.14
CA THR A 66 1.24 2.61 21.38
C THR A 66 -0.28 2.70 21.43
N PHE A 67 -0.93 1.55 21.59
CA PHE A 67 -2.37 1.39 21.75
C PHE A 67 -2.67 1.11 23.22
N ARG A 68 -3.64 1.82 23.79
CA ARG A 68 -4.02 1.71 25.21
C ARG A 68 -4.83 0.45 25.52
N VAL A 69 -4.19 -0.70 25.31
CA VAL A 69 -4.72 -2.03 25.53
C VAL A 69 -3.67 -2.89 26.23
N CYS A 70 -4.09 -3.87 27.01
CA CYS A 70 -3.19 -4.77 27.73
C CYS A 70 -3.75 -6.19 27.75
N ASN A 71 -2.86 -7.18 27.88
CA ASN A 71 -3.22 -8.61 27.90
C ASN A 71 -4.04 -9.03 26.67
N LYS A 72 -3.54 -8.62 25.49
CA LYS A 72 -4.15 -8.91 24.20
C LYS A 72 -3.11 -9.30 23.17
N ILE A 73 -3.58 -9.98 22.14
CA ILE A 73 -2.81 -10.46 21.00
C ILE A 73 -3.21 -9.61 19.78
N PRO A 74 -2.27 -8.89 19.15
CA PRO A 74 -2.57 -8.07 17.97
C PRO A 74 -2.65 -8.90 16.68
N TRP A 75 -3.62 -8.56 15.84
CA TRP A 75 -3.87 -9.14 14.53
C TRP A 75 -4.03 -8.02 13.50
N HIS A 76 -3.36 -8.16 12.37
CA HIS A 76 -3.57 -7.33 11.19
C HIS A 76 -4.73 -7.89 10.37
N TRP A 77 -5.71 -7.04 10.09
CA TRP A 77 -6.80 -7.32 9.17
C TRP A 77 -6.62 -6.43 7.94
N ASN A 78 -6.26 -7.02 6.81
CA ASN A 78 -6.04 -6.27 5.59
C ASN A 78 -7.38 -6.04 4.86
N PRO A 79 -7.90 -4.80 4.77
CA PRO A 79 -9.17 -4.53 4.12
C PRO A 79 -9.09 -4.64 2.58
N TYR A 80 -7.88 -4.68 2.01
CA TYR A 80 -7.67 -4.72 0.57
C TYR A 80 -7.85 -6.13 -0.02
N ASP A 81 -7.28 -7.16 0.63
CA ASP A 81 -7.31 -8.55 0.16
C ASP A 81 -8.06 -9.50 1.12
N GLY A 82 -8.54 -9.00 2.26
CA GLY A 82 -9.24 -9.78 3.27
C GLY A 82 -8.33 -10.71 4.09
N SER A 83 -7.01 -10.63 3.92
CA SER A 83 -6.08 -11.46 4.68
C SER A 83 -6.07 -11.06 6.16
N ILE A 84 -5.97 -12.07 7.02
CA ILE A 84 -5.86 -11.92 8.47
C ILE A 84 -4.55 -12.56 8.90
N ALA A 85 -3.69 -11.80 9.57
CA ALA A 85 -2.39 -12.26 10.02
C ALA A 85 -2.12 -11.80 11.45
N ARG A 86 -1.54 -12.67 12.26
CA ARG A 86 -1.09 -12.30 13.61
C ARG A 86 0.13 -11.38 13.53
N LEU A 87 0.17 -10.35 14.38
CA LEU A 87 1.31 -9.46 14.53
C LEU A 87 2.17 -9.97 15.69
N TRP A 88 3.31 -10.57 15.37
CA TRP A 88 4.23 -11.13 16.38
C TRP A 88 5.25 -10.13 16.90
N HIS A 89 5.47 -9.03 16.18
CA HIS A 89 6.45 -8.00 16.53
C HIS A 89 5.72 -6.86 17.23
N TYR A 90 5.84 -6.81 18.56
CA TYR A 90 5.26 -5.77 19.40
C TYR A 90 5.90 -5.73 20.79
N GLU A 91 5.87 -4.56 21.41
CA GLU A 91 6.21 -4.40 22.82
C GLU A 91 4.95 -4.26 23.67
N GLN A 92 5.07 -4.63 24.95
CA GLN A 92 4.01 -4.41 25.93
C GLN A 92 4.65 -3.74 27.13
N ASN A 93 4.14 -2.55 27.47
CA ASN A 93 4.61 -1.72 28.56
C ASN A 93 3.42 -1.29 29.45
N SER A 94 3.65 -0.38 30.39
CA SER A 94 2.61 0.13 31.29
C SER A 94 1.56 1.01 30.60
N GLN A 95 1.87 1.56 29.42
CA GLN A 95 0.99 2.42 28.63
C GLN A 95 0.12 1.61 27.67
N GLY A 96 0.57 0.43 27.24
CA GLY A 96 -0.21 -0.52 26.46
C GLY A 96 0.63 -1.42 25.58
N ILE A 97 0.12 -1.71 24.37
CA ILE A 97 0.83 -2.48 23.35
C ILE A 97 1.38 -1.53 22.30
N GLU A 98 2.68 -1.59 22.06
CA GLU A 98 3.36 -0.80 21.03
C GLU A 98 3.66 -1.65 19.80
N LEU A 99 3.24 -1.17 18.62
CA LEU A 99 3.46 -1.82 17.34
C LEU A 99 4.35 -0.94 16.45
N PRO A 100 5.39 -1.49 15.81
CA PRO A 100 6.09 -0.79 14.73
C PRO A 100 5.16 -0.70 13.52
N ILE A 101 4.72 0.51 13.17
CA ILE A 101 3.80 0.74 12.06
C ILE A 101 4.52 1.41 10.89
N GLU A 102 4.36 0.82 9.71
CA GLU A 102 4.70 1.41 8.42
C GLU A 102 3.41 1.53 7.60
N LEU A 103 3.09 2.75 7.18
CA LEU A 103 1.97 3.04 6.27
C LEU A 103 2.49 3.86 5.09
N ALA A 104 2.20 3.43 3.88
CA ALA A 104 2.42 4.18 2.66
C ALA A 104 1.55 5.46 2.63
N PRO A 105 1.83 6.40 1.70
CA PRO A 105 0.94 7.53 1.43
C PRO A 105 -0.52 7.10 1.28
N PHE A 106 -1.41 7.72 2.06
CA PHE A 106 -2.84 7.44 2.08
C PHE A 106 -3.24 5.99 2.45
N GLU A 107 -2.32 5.18 2.98
CA GLU A 107 -2.61 3.82 3.42
C GLU A 107 -3.34 3.79 4.76
N SER A 108 -4.13 2.74 4.96
CA SER A 108 -4.83 2.48 6.21
C SER A 108 -4.73 1.02 6.63
N LEU A 109 -4.98 0.79 7.91
CA LEU A 109 -4.63 -0.41 8.66
C LEU A 109 -5.74 -0.70 9.67
N PHE A 110 -6.18 -1.96 9.76
CA PHE A 110 -6.97 -2.43 10.89
C PHE A 110 -6.13 -3.33 11.80
N VAL A 111 -6.10 -3.00 13.08
CA VAL A 111 -5.50 -3.84 14.12
C VAL A 111 -6.58 -4.31 15.09
N LEU A 112 -6.80 -5.62 15.14
CA LEU A 112 -7.63 -6.25 16.16
C LEU A 112 -6.73 -6.71 17.31
N PHE A 113 -7.05 -6.31 18.53
CA PHE A 113 -6.46 -6.81 19.76
C PHE A 113 -7.44 -7.80 20.40
N GLN A 114 -7.13 -9.08 20.22
CA GLN A 114 -7.92 -10.17 20.77
C GLN A 114 -7.50 -10.46 22.21
N THR A 115 -8.47 -10.71 23.09
CA THR A 115 -8.25 -11.08 24.49
C THR A 115 -7.38 -12.33 24.58
N GLY A 116 -6.24 -12.23 25.25
CA GLY A 116 -5.30 -13.34 25.36
C GLY A 116 -3.92 -12.91 25.85
N LEU A 117 -3.19 -13.86 26.44
CA LEU A 117 -1.82 -13.65 26.87
C LEU A 117 -0.88 -14.40 25.94
N ASP A 118 0.14 -13.69 25.44
CA ASP A 118 1.19 -14.29 24.64
C ASP A 118 2.29 -14.87 25.51
N SER A 119 2.59 -16.15 25.27
CA SER A 119 3.73 -16.83 25.86
C SER A 119 5.06 -16.33 25.27
N SER A 120 5.06 -15.94 23.99
CA SER A 120 6.24 -15.50 23.24
C SER A 120 5.87 -14.47 22.18
N ARG A 121 6.67 -13.40 22.08
CA ARG A 121 6.58 -12.37 21.03
C ARG A 121 7.97 -11.89 20.62
N ILE A 122 8.06 -11.18 19.51
CA ILE A 122 9.27 -10.45 19.11
C ILE A 122 9.15 -9.02 19.65
N SER A 123 10.06 -8.60 20.53
CA SER A 123 10.06 -7.24 21.08
C SER A 123 10.86 -6.26 20.21
N ALA A 124 11.87 -6.76 19.48
CA ALA A 124 12.63 -5.95 18.53
C ALA A 124 13.16 -6.83 17.38
N GLY A 125 13.35 -6.24 16.21
CA GLY A 125 13.95 -6.94 15.08
C GLY A 125 13.91 -6.18 13.75
N ASP A 126 14.69 -6.66 12.79
CA ASP A 126 14.88 -6.02 11.46
C ASP A 126 14.34 -6.85 10.29
N PHE A 127 13.66 -7.97 10.58
CA PHE A 127 12.95 -8.73 9.56
C PHE A 127 11.77 -7.91 9.02
N HIS A 128 11.52 -8.01 7.72
CA HIS A 128 10.38 -7.34 7.08
C HIS A 128 9.06 -7.77 7.71
N ARG A 129 8.91 -9.06 8.01
CA ARG A 129 7.71 -9.59 8.68
C ARG A 129 8.02 -10.87 9.44
N ILE A 130 7.43 -11.02 10.63
CA ILE A 130 7.45 -12.28 11.36
C ILE A 130 6.22 -13.09 10.95
N VAL A 131 6.44 -14.28 10.40
CA VAL A 131 5.37 -15.16 9.91
C VAL A 131 4.77 -15.97 11.07
N ASN A 132 5.64 -16.53 11.91
CA ASN A 132 5.22 -17.39 13.02
C ASN A 132 6.30 -17.43 14.11
N VAL A 133 5.87 -17.59 15.36
CA VAL A 133 6.75 -17.85 16.51
C VAL A 133 6.28 -19.13 17.19
N LYS A 134 7.14 -20.16 17.18
CA LYS A 134 6.96 -21.40 17.94
C LYS A 134 8.06 -21.51 19.01
N GLN A 135 7.91 -22.46 19.92
CA GLN A 135 8.87 -22.69 21.02
C GLN A 135 10.31 -22.90 20.51
N ASP A 136 10.48 -23.69 19.45
CA ASP A 136 11.82 -24.08 18.97
C ASP A 136 12.25 -23.33 17.69
N THR A 137 11.34 -22.61 17.04
CA THR A 137 11.60 -22.00 15.73
C THR A 137 10.74 -20.79 15.47
N ILE A 138 11.36 -19.74 14.94
CA ILE A 138 10.71 -18.56 14.39
C ILE A 138 10.80 -18.63 12.87
N THR A 139 9.68 -18.36 12.20
CA THR A 139 9.65 -18.19 10.75
C THR A 139 9.46 -16.71 10.43
N ALA A 140 10.36 -16.12 9.65
CA ALA A 140 10.35 -14.72 9.30
C ALA A 140 10.62 -14.50 7.80
N ALA A 141 10.04 -13.45 7.23
CA ALA A 141 10.28 -13.02 5.86
C ALA A 141 11.33 -11.90 5.85
N ALA A 142 12.39 -12.07 5.06
CA ALA A 142 13.44 -11.10 4.85
C ALA A 142 13.41 -10.56 3.41
N ARG A 143 13.67 -9.25 3.26
CA ARG A 143 13.79 -8.56 1.96
C ARG A 143 15.23 -8.16 1.63
N MET A 144 16.19 -8.48 2.49
CA MET A 144 17.59 -8.15 2.31
C MET A 144 18.47 -9.33 2.71
N ASN A 145 19.63 -9.43 2.06
CA ASN A 145 20.69 -10.32 2.52
C ASN A 145 21.47 -9.65 3.67
N GLY A 146 22.07 -10.47 4.52
CA GLY A 146 22.91 -9.97 5.62
C GLY A 146 22.54 -10.60 6.95
N ARG A 147 23.16 -10.08 8.01
CA ARG A 147 22.88 -10.52 9.38
C ARG A 147 21.66 -9.78 9.90
N HIS A 148 20.66 -10.56 10.29
CA HIS A 148 19.43 -10.09 10.91
C HIS A 148 19.40 -10.43 12.39
N HIS A 149 18.69 -9.61 13.16
CA HIS A 149 18.62 -9.72 14.61
C HIS A 149 17.16 -9.70 15.09
N LEU A 150 16.87 -10.49 16.12
CA LEU A 150 15.58 -10.55 16.78
C LEU A 150 15.76 -10.63 18.30
N LEU A 151 14.93 -9.91 19.04
CA LEU A 151 14.76 -10.09 20.48
C LEU A 151 13.43 -10.79 20.72
N VAL A 152 13.49 -11.99 21.30
CA VAL A 152 12.33 -12.81 21.63
C VAL A 152 12.02 -12.64 23.11
N GLN A 153 10.82 -12.16 23.43
CA GLN A 153 10.33 -12.03 24.79
C GLN A 153 9.41 -13.20 25.13
N SER A 154 9.82 -14.02 26.10
CA SER A 154 9.01 -15.12 26.66
C SER A 154 8.84 -14.93 28.16
N GLY A 155 7.67 -14.45 28.58
CA GLY A 155 7.43 -14.01 29.96
C GLY A 155 8.40 -12.89 30.36
N ARG A 156 9.25 -13.13 31.37
CA ARG A 156 10.31 -12.19 31.81
C ARG A 156 11.66 -12.40 31.10
N ARG A 157 11.81 -13.49 30.36
CA ARG A 157 13.07 -13.83 29.68
C ARG A 157 13.11 -13.18 28.31
N THR A 158 14.20 -12.49 28.01
CA THR A 158 14.53 -12.00 26.67
C THR A 158 15.65 -12.85 26.09
N VAL A 159 15.50 -13.33 24.86
CA VAL A 159 16.53 -14.08 24.13
C VAL A 159 16.89 -13.31 22.87
N SER A 160 18.18 -13.03 22.68
CA SER A 160 18.68 -12.43 21.44
C SER A 160 19.06 -13.54 20.46
N LEU A 161 18.51 -13.48 19.26
CA LEU A 161 18.81 -14.37 18.16
C LEU A 161 19.39 -13.58 17.00
N SER A 162 20.30 -14.20 16.26
CA SER A 162 20.79 -13.66 14.99
C SER A 162 20.84 -14.73 13.92
N CYS A 163 20.48 -14.38 12.70
CA CYS A 163 20.50 -15.26 11.55
C CYS A 163 21.11 -14.53 10.35
N THR A 164 21.96 -15.19 9.58
CA THR A 164 22.44 -14.64 8.31
C THR A 164 21.52 -15.11 7.20
N VAL A 165 20.83 -14.17 6.56
CA VAL A 165 19.98 -14.43 5.39
C VAL A 165 20.83 -14.23 4.13
N GLN A 166 20.74 -15.19 3.21
CA GLN A 166 21.38 -15.16 1.90
C GLN A 166 20.40 -15.62 0.82
N GLY A 167 20.65 -15.20 -0.42
CA GLY A 167 19.88 -15.62 -1.59
C GLY A 167 18.57 -14.88 -1.77
N VAL A 168 18.33 -13.76 -1.07
CA VAL A 168 17.28 -12.80 -1.47
C VAL A 168 17.75 -12.14 -2.77
N PRO A 169 17.06 -12.36 -3.91
CA PRO A 169 17.43 -11.70 -5.14
C PRO A 169 17.06 -10.21 -5.09
N PRO A 170 17.75 -9.34 -5.84
CA PRO A 170 17.36 -7.93 -5.95
C PRO A 170 15.99 -7.77 -6.62
N PRO A 171 15.37 -6.58 -6.61
CA PRO A 171 14.21 -6.32 -7.46
C PRO A 171 14.54 -6.59 -8.95
N PHE A 172 13.67 -7.33 -9.63
CA PHE A 172 13.78 -7.59 -11.06
C PHE A 172 12.94 -6.58 -11.85
N ASP A 173 13.60 -5.65 -12.52
CA ASP A 173 12.95 -4.62 -13.33
C ASP A 173 12.39 -5.20 -14.64
N LEU A 174 11.08 -5.06 -14.86
CA LEU A 174 10.40 -5.38 -16.12
C LEU A 174 10.45 -4.17 -17.06
N ALA A 175 11.66 -3.81 -17.48
CA ALA A 175 11.91 -2.60 -18.28
C ALA A 175 11.23 -2.62 -19.66
N GLY A 176 10.98 -3.81 -20.22
CA GLY A 176 10.35 -4.01 -21.52
C GLY A 176 11.19 -4.85 -22.48
N PRO A 177 10.85 -4.83 -23.78
CA PRO A 177 9.87 -3.97 -24.42
C PRO A 177 8.43 -4.25 -23.98
N TRP A 178 7.57 -3.23 -24.07
CA TRP A 178 6.14 -3.31 -23.79
C TRP A 178 5.35 -2.98 -25.05
N ARG A 179 4.43 -3.84 -25.50
CA ARG A 179 3.43 -3.45 -26.49
C ARG A 179 2.30 -2.72 -25.77
N MET A 180 1.98 -1.50 -26.21
CA MET A 180 0.87 -0.70 -25.72
C MET A 180 -0.18 -0.55 -26.81
N THR A 181 -1.43 -0.89 -26.48
CA THR A 181 -2.59 -0.70 -27.34
C THR A 181 -3.63 0.18 -26.65
N LEU A 182 -3.97 1.31 -27.28
CA LEU A 182 -5.09 2.17 -26.92
C LEU A 182 -6.10 2.10 -28.07
N ALA A 183 -7.02 1.12 -28.01
CA ALA A 183 -7.91 0.80 -29.13
C ALA A 183 -8.76 2.01 -29.57
N ASP A 184 -9.35 2.73 -28.61
CA ASP A 184 -10.20 3.90 -28.87
C ASP A 184 -9.42 5.09 -29.48
N ALA A 185 -8.10 5.10 -29.37
CA ALA A 185 -7.22 6.09 -30.00
C ALA A 185 -6.57 5.59 -31.29
N GLY A 186 -6.79 4.32 -31.67
CA GLY A 186 -6.10 3.70 -32.81
C GLY A 186 -4.58 3.60 -32.63
N VAL A 187 -4.09 3.56 -31.38
CA VAL A 187 -2.65 3.46 -31.08
C VAL A 187 -2.30 2.01 -30.77
N ASP A 188 -1.32 1.47 -31.47
CA ASP A 188 -0.68 0.19 -31.19
C ASP A 188 0.82 0.34 -31.46
N THR A 189 1.63 0.31 -30.40
CA THR A 189 3.05 0.65 -30.47
C THR A 189 3.87 -0.14 -29.47
N VAL A 190 5.19 -0.19 -29.69
CA VAL A 190 6.14 -0.80 -28.76
C VAL A 190 6.89 0.30 -28.02
N LEU A 191 6.84 0.23 -26.69
CA LEU A 191 7.51 1.13 -25.76
C LEU A 191 8.78 0.46 -25.23
N THR A 192 9.88 1.18 -25.27
CA THR A 192 11.14 0.81 -24.59
C THR A 192 11.25 1.44 -23.20
N HIS A 193 10.36 2.38 -22.88
CA HIS A 193 10.21 2.99 -21.56
C HIS A 193 8.73 3.29 -21.30
N LEU A 194 8.30 3.06 -20.05
CA LEU A 194 6.94 3.35 -19.61
C LEU A 194 6.83 4.81 -19.19
N GLU A 195 5.82 5.51 -19.69
CA GLU A 195 5.62 6.93 -19.41
C GLU A 195 4.13 7.29 -19.49
N SER A 196 3.77 8.45 -18.94
CA SER A 196 2.40 8.94 -18.99
C SER A 196 1.94 9.22 -20.43
N TRP A 197 0.70 8.81 -20.76
CA TRP A 197 0.05 9.17 -22.02
C TRP A 197 0.00 10.69 -22.26
N THR A 198 -0.06 11.48 -21.19
CA THR A 198 -0.14 12.95 -21.25
C THR A 198 1.10 13.63 -21.86
N VAL A 199 2.20 12.89 -22.02
CA VAL A 199 3.46 13.38 -22.61
C VAL A 199 3.37 13.45 -24.14
N TYR A 200 2.70 12.50 -24.79
CA TYR A 200 2.66 12.40 -26.24
C TYR A 200 1.48 13.14 -26.83
N ALA A 201 1.70 13.94 -27.88
CA ALA A 201 0.64 14.73 -28.50
C ALA A 201 -0.58 13.89 -28.95
N ALA A 202 -0.34 12.69 -29.48
CA ALA A 202 -1.40 11.80 -29.97
C ALA A 202 -2.29 11.21 -28.86
N THR A 203 -1.75 11.03 -27.65
CA THR A 203 -2.44 10.38 -26.54
C THR A 203 -2.66 11.33 -25.36
N ARG A 204 -2.29 12.61 -25.50
CA ARG A 204 -2.28 13.59 -24.40
C ARG A 204 -3.63 13.74 -23.72
N HIS A 205 -4.70 13.74 -24.51
CA HIS A 205 -6.08 13.89 -24.05
C HIS A 205 -6.84 12.55 -24.05
N PHE A 206 -6.12 11.43 -24.09
CA PHE A 206 -6.75 10.12 -24.05
C PHE A 206 -7.35 9.86 -22.66
N SER A 207 -8.60 9.43 -22.66
CA SER A 207 -9.27 8.84 -21.50
C SER A 207 -9.94 7.54 -21.92
N GLY A 208 -9.68 6.46 -21.19
CA GLY A 208 -10.16 5.13 -21.50
C GLY A 208 -9.26 4.03 -20.95
N ALA A 209 -9.36 2.84 -21.55
CA ALA A 209 -8.54 1.69 -21.23
C ALA A 209 -7.33 1.59 -22.18
N GLY A 210 -6.17 1.29 -21.62
CA GLY A 210 -4.96 0.98 -22.34
C GLY A 210 -4.39 -0.36 -21.92
N ARG A 211 -4.10 -1.22 -22.90
CA ARG A 211 -3.56 -2.56 -22.69
C ARG A 211 -2.05 -2.55 -22.89
N TYR A 212 -1.32 -3.05 -21.90
CA TYR A 212 0.12 -3.22 -21.94
C TYR A 212 0.47 -4.71 -21.87
N GLU A 213 1.36 -5.16 -22.74
CA GLU A 213 1.81 -6.56 -22.80
C GLU A 213 3.32 -6.65 -22.86
N THR A 214 3.89 -7.58 -22.11
CA THR A 214 5.31 -7.91 -22.19
C THR A 214 5.54 -9.39 -21.94
N HIS A 215 6.66 -9.88 -22.45
CA HIS A 215 7.18 -11.22 -22.18
C HIS A 215 8.48 -11.08 -21.40
N PHE A 216 8.67 -11.91 -20.38
CA PHE A 216 9.88 -11.92 -19.60
C PHE A 216 10.28 -13.33 -19.19
N THR A 217 11.58 -13.56 -19.09
CA THR A 217 12.12 -14.77 -18.45
C THR A 217 12.60 -14.40 -17.06
N ILE A 218 12.00 -15.01 -16.04
CA ILE A 218 12.43 -14.79 -14.67
C ILE A 218 13.72 -15.57 -14.38
N PRO A 219 14.74 -14.97 -13.74
CA PRO A 219 15.93 -15.70 -13.36
C PRO A 219 15.63 -16.84 -12.37
N TYR A 220 16.37 -17.95 -12.48
CA TYR A 220 16.07 -19.20 -11.76
C TYR A 220 16.16 -19.07 -10.22
N ASP A 221 17.03 -18.18 -9.74
CA ASP A 221 17.20 -17.88 -8.30
C ASP A 221 15.94 -17.28 -7.65
N TYR A 222 15.04 -16.66 -8.41
CA TYR A 222 13.75 -16.18 -7.90
C TYR A 222 12.77 -17.32 -7.62
N LEU A 223 12.90 -18.46 -8.31
CA LEU A 223 11.95 -19.58 -8.27
C LEU A 223 12.20 -20.57 -7.12
N ASN A 224 12.99 -20.18 -6.12
CA ASN A 224 13.22 -20.96 -4.92
C ASN A 224 11.92 -21.11 -4.10
N THR A 225 11.67 -22.29 -3.52
CA THR A 225 10.49 -22.57 -2.68
C THR A 225 10.41 -21.70 -1.41
N GLU A 226 11.54 -21.18 -0.95
CA GLU A 226 11.65 -20.25 0.17
C GLU A 226 11.26 -18.82 -0.24
N HIS A 227 11.14 -18.51 -1.52
CA HIS A 227 10.80 -17.18 -2.00
C HIS A 227 9.29 -16.97 -2.14
N LYS A 228 8.84 -15.77 -1.77
CA LYS A 228 7.54 -15.21 -2.12
C LYS A 228 7.77 -14.03 -3.04
N LEU A 229 7.16 -14.10 -4.21
CA LEU A 229 7.30 -13.11 -5.29
C LEU A 229 6.05 -12.27 -5.38
N PHE A 230 6.25 -10.95 -5.51
CA PHE A 230 5.19 -9.96 -5.70
C PHE A 230 5.51 -9.07 -6.90
N LEU A 231 4.49 -8.70 -7.65
CA LEU A 231 4.57 -7.71 -8.72
C LEU A 231 4.19 -6.32 -8.18
N GLU A 232 5.04 -5.34 -8.45
CA GLU A 232 4.80 -3.93 -8.22
C GLU A 232 4.68 -3.22 -9.56
N LEU A 233 3.61 -2.45 -9.77
CA LEU A 233 3.42 -1.68 -11.01
C LEU A 233 4.06 -0.28 -10.97
N GLY A 234 4.59 0.13 -9.82
CA GLY A 234 5.03 1.50 -9.60
C GLY A 234 3.87 2.49 -9.72
N LYS A 235 4.08 3.57 -10.47
CA LYS A 235 3.06 4.59 -10.69
C LYS A 235 2.09 4.18 -11.80
N VAL A 236 0.79 4.27 -11.50
CA VAL A 236 -0.31 3.99 -12.43
C VAL A 236 -1.28 5.16 -12.42
N GLY A 237 -1.73 5.57 -13.60
CA GLY A 237 -2.78 6.57 -13.79
C GLY A 237 -3.99 5.94 -14.48
N SER A 238 -5.00 5.42 -13.78
CA SER A 238 -5.26 5.53 -12.34
C SER A 238 -5.42 4.19 -11.62
N ILE A 239 -5.97 3.20 -12.31
CA ILE A 239 -6.13 1.83 -11.81
C ILE A 239 -5.67 0.84 -12.87
N ALA A 240 -5.34 -0.39 -12.49
CA ALA A 240 -4.96 -1.44 -13.43
C ALA A 240 -5.47 -2.83 -13.04
N HIS A 241 -5.87 -3.63 -14.03
CA HIS A 241 -6.07 -5.08 -13.88
C HIS A 241 -4.84 -5.83 -14.39
N VAL A 242 -4.43 -6.87 -13.66
CA VAL A 242 -3.21 -7.62 -13.95
C VAL A 242 -3.49 -9.09 -14.19
N GLN A 243 -2.96 -9.59 -15.31
CA GLN A 243 -2.94 -11.01 -15.64
C GLN A 243 -1.51 -11.48 -15.89
N LEU A 244 -1.17 -12.65 -15.37
CA LEU A 244 0.12 -13.31 -15.62
C LEU A 244 -0.15 -14.73 -16.13
N ASN A 245 0.40 -15.07 -17.29
CA ASN A 245 0.22 -16.37 -17.94
C ASN A 245 -1.28 -16.74 -18.10
N GLY A 246 -2.12 -15.75 -18.42
CA GLY A 246 -3.57 -15.91 -18.57
C GLY A 246 -4.37 -16.00 -17.26
N LYS A 247 -3.71 -16.01 -16.09
CA LYS A 247 -4.36 -16.02 -14.77
C LYS A 247 -4.54 -14.59 -14.25
N GLN A 248 -5.74 -14.25 -13.79
CA GLN A 248 -6.00 -13.00 -13.06
C GLN A 248 -5.21 -12.99 -11.74
N ILE A 249 -4.42 -11.95 -11.53
CA ILE A 249 -3.60 -11.78 -10.32
C ILE A 249 -4.28 -10.84 -9.33
N GLY A 250 -4.88 -9.75 -9.83
CA GLY A 250 -5.54 -8.76 -9.00
C GLY A 250 -5.67 -7.41 -9.70
N ALA A 251 -6.08 -6.39 -8.94
CA ALA A 251 -6.29 -5.04 -9.46
C ALA A 251 -5.54 -4.00 -8.64
N HIS A 252 -4.63 -3.25 -9.25
CA HIS A 252 -4.01 -2.09 -8.64
C HIS A 252 -5.00 -0.91 -8.66
N TRP A 253 -5.57 -0.55 -7.53
CA TRP A 253 -6.46 0.63 -7.43
C TRP A 253 -6.08 1.59 -6.30
N MET A 254 -5.15 1.17 -5.43
CA MET A 254 -4.50 2.02 -4.44
C MET A 254 -2.98 1.97 -4.65
N SER A 255 -2.32 3.05 -4.22
CA SER A 255 -0.86 3.13 -4.25
C SER A 255 -0.24 1.97 -3.45
N HIS A 256 0.97 1.55 -3.83
CA HIS A 256 1.76 0.54 -3.10
C HIS A 256 1.15 -0.87 -3.01
N THR A 257 0.27 -1.24 -3.96
CA THR A 257 -0.22 -2.61 -4.07
C THR A 257 0.91 -3.59 -4.44
N HIS A 258 1.12 -4.61 -3.61
CA HIS A 258 2.00 -5.75 -3.91
C HIS A 258 1.15 -6.95 -4.35
N LEU A 259 1.21 -7.31 -5.64
CA LEU A 259 0.38 -8.40 -6.18
C LEU A 259 1.11 -9.75 -6.08
N PRO A 260 0.61 -10.74 -5.32
CA PRO A 260 1.31 -12.01 -5.15
C PRO A 260 1.32 -12.83 -6.45
N ILE A 261 2.50 -13.08 -7.01
CA ILE A 261 2.67 -13.82 -8.28
C ILE A 261 3.37 -15.18 -8.13
N THR A 262 3.77 -15.54 -6.90
CA THR A 262 4.52 -16.79 -6.62
C THR A 262 3.89 -18.03 -7.26
N SER A 263 2.56 -18.14 -7.24
CA SER A 263 1.83 -19.30 -7.77
C SER A 263 1.53 -19.23 -9.28
N ALA A 264 1.85 -18.11 -9.94
CA ALA A 264 1.49 -17.83 -11.32
C ALA A 264 2.70 -17.72 -12.25
N VAL A 265 3.86 -17.35 -11.71
CA VAL A 265 5.12 -17.32 -12.45
C VAL A 265 5.65 -18.73 -12.68
N ARG A 266 6.34 -18.95 -13.80
CA ARG A 266 6.93 -20.24 -14.18
C ARG A 266 8.36 -20.08 -14.71
N PRO A 267 9.19 -21.16 -14.73
CA PRO A 267 10.45 -21.15 -15.44
C PRO A 267 10.27 -20.82 -16.93
N GLY A 268 11.24 -20.10 -17.51
CA GLY A 268 11.19 -19.70 -18.91
C GLY A 268 10.27 -18.50 -19.15
N ASP A 269 9.57 -18.51 -20.28
CA ASP A 269 8.77 -17.38 -20.75
C ASP A 269 7.47 -17.18 -19.94
N ASN A 270 7.26 -15.95 -19.50
CA ASN A 270 6.07 -15.49 -18.80
C ASN A 270 5.45 -14.31 -19.56
N HIS A 271 4.14 -14.36 -19.77
CA HIS A 271 3.37 -13.30 -20.42
C HIS A 271 2.62 -12.48 -19.39
N LEU A 272 2.96 -11.20 -19.27
CA LEU A 272 2.30 -10.24 -18.39
C LEU A 272 1.43 -9.29 -19.20
N VAL A 273 0.21 -9.13 -18.73
CA VAL A 273 -0.78 -8.20 -19.29
C VAL A 273 -1.23 -7.27 -18.18
N VAL A 274 -1.17 -5.97 -18.45
CA VAL A 274 -1.64 -4.92 -17.55
C VAL A 274 -2.63 -4.03 -18.31
N GLU A 275 -3.88 -4.03 -17.89
CA GLU A 275 -4.91 -3.15 -18.46
C GLU A 275 -5.10 -1.96 -17.53
N VAL A 276 -4.70 -0.76 -17.98
CA VAL A 276 -4.77 0.48 -17.20
C VAL A 276 -5.95 1.32 -17.64
N ILE A 277 -6.69 1.87 -16.68
CA ILE A 277 -7.84 2.73 -16.92
C ILE A 277 -7.63 4.04 -16.16
N ASN A 278 -7.76 5.18 -16.85
CA ASN A 278 -7.73 6.50 -16.25
C ASN A 278 -9.15 7.12 -16.16
N THR A 279 -9.24 8.35 -15.66
CA THR A 279 -10.51 9.08 -15.58
C THR A 279 -10.80 9.86 -16.87
N LEU A 280 -12.04 10.32 -17.03
CA LEU A 280 -12.50 11.12 -18.19
C LEU A 280 -11.91 12.54 -18.27
N ILE A 281 -11.10 12.95 -17.28
CA ILE A 281 -10.64 14.34 -17.15
C ILE A 281 -9.72 14.79 -18.29
N ASN A 282 -8.86 13.91 -18.83
CA ASN A 282 -7.99 14.25 -19.95
C ASN A 282 -8.78 14.48 -21.23
N ARG A 283 -9.79 13.64 -21.49
CA ARG A 283 -10.73 13.85 -22.60
C ARG A 283 -11.48 15.17 -22.45
N ALA A 284 -11.96 15.48 -21.24
CA ALA A 284 -12.64 16.74 -20.95
C ALA A 284 -11.73 17.96 -21.19
N ALA A 285 -10.47 17.90 -20.74
CA ALA A 285 -9.47 18.95 -20.97
C ALA A 285 -9.17 19.18 -22.46
N GLY A 286 -9.31 18.14 -23.28
CA GLY A 286 -9.16 18.22 -24.73
C GLY A 286 -10.37 18.78 -25.49
N LEU A 287 -11.53 18.95 -24.85
CA LEU A 287 -12.73 19.44 -25.51
C LEU A 287 -12.62 20.93 -25.83
N ARG A 288 -12.94 21.30 -27.08
CA ARG A 288 -13.08 22.69 -27.53
C ARG A 288 -14.53 23.18 -27.53
N GLN A 289 -15.47 22.25 -27.50
CA GLN A 289 -16.91 22.48 -27.46
C GLN A 289 -17.59 21.33 -26.71
N PRO A 290 -18.80 21.54 -26.17
CA PRO A 290 -19.57 20.48 -25.52
C PRO A 290 -19.87 19.32 -26.47
N ILE A 291 -19.97 18.10 -25.91
CA ILE A 291 -20.44 16.92 -26.66
C ILE A 291 -21.98 16.97 -26.69
N PRO A 292 -22.63 16.87 -27.85
CA PRO A 292 -24.08 16.85 -27.92
C PRO A 292 -24.64 15.58 -27.27
N VAL A 293 -25.80 15.70 -26.63
CA VAL A 293 -26.52 14.55 -26.07
C VAL A 293 -27.07 13.71 -27.24
N PRO A 294 -26.79 12.39 -27.31
CA PRO A 294 -27.38 11.51 -28.32
C PRO A 294 -28.91 11.60 -28.34
N ALA A 295 -29.53 11.51 -29.52
CA ALA A 295 -30.96 11.79 -29.70
C ALA A 295 -31.85 10.92 -28.81
N GLU A 296 -31.49 9.64 -28.68
CA GLU A 296 -32.14 8.64 -27.84
C GLU A 296 -32.04 8.93 -26.33
N LEU A 297 -31.10 9.78 -25.92
CA LEU A 297 -30.89 10.18 -24.52
C LEU A 297 -31.51 11.54 -24.20
N ILE A 298 -31.96 12.30 -25.20
CA ILE A 298 -32.52 13.65 -25.01
C ILE A 298 -33.76 13.64 -24.11
N SER A 299 -34.65 12.65 -24.23
CA SER A 299 -35.84 12.56 -23.38
C SER A 299 -35.52 12.33 -21.90
N HIS A 300 -34.35 11.76 -21.61
CA HIS A 300 -33.92 11.44 -20.24
C HIS A 300 -33.07 12.54 -19.60
N TYR A 301 -32.15 13.13 -20.38
CA TYR A 301 -31.14 14.07 -19.86
C TYR A 301 -31.32 15.51 -20.37
N GLY A 302 -32.29 15.75 -21.26
CA GLY A 302 -32.48 17.02 -21.95
C GLY A 302 -31.53 17.20 -23.13
N SER A 303 -31.79 18.21 -23.97
CA SER A 303 -30.97 18.52 -25.15
C SER A 303 -29.65 19.24 -24.82
N GLY A 304 -29.33 19.44 -23.55
CA GLY A 304 -28.11 20.12 -23.12
C GLY A 304 -28.02 21.60 -23.51
N THR A 305 -29.13 22.22 -23.91
CA THR A 305 -29.23 23.62 -24.34
C THR A 305 -30.36 24.32 -23.61
N THR A 306 -30.24 24.50 -22.30
CA THR A 306 -30.99 25.53 -21.57
C THR A 306 -30.19 26.85 -21.58
N ALA A 307 -30.83 27.99 -21.27
CA ALA A 307 -30.13 29.28 -21.14
C ALA A 307 -28.95 29.23 -20.12
N TYR A 308 -28.97 28.26 -19.20
CA TYR A 308 -27.88 27.97 -18.28
C TYR A 308 -26.63 27.44 -18.99
N THR A 309 -26.78 26.60 -20.02
CA THR A 309 -25.67 26.03 -20.84
C THR A 309 -25.05 27.01 -21.82
N GLU A 310 -25.79 28.03 -22.30
CA GLU A 310 -25.22 29.11 -23.11
C GLU A 310 -24.27 30.01 -22.32
N THR A 311 -24.46 30.08 -21.00
CA THR A 311 -23.58 30.80 -20.05
C THR A 311 -22.61 29.88 -19.31
N PHE A 312 -22.76 28.55 -19.44
CA PHE A 312 -21.95 27.57 -18.75
C PHE A 312 -20.55 27.49 -19.35
N ARG A 313 -19.61 28.19 -18.72
CA ARG A 313 -18.17 27.96 -18.90
C ARG A 313 -17.75 26.74 -18.09
N GLY A 314 -18.24 25.57 -18.49
CA GLY A 314 -17.75 24.28 -17.96
C GLY A 314 -16.25 24.10 -18.22
N PRO A 315 -15.65 22.95 -17.89
CA PRO A 315 -14.20 22.73 -18.02
C PRO A 315 -13.70 22.66 -19.48
N VAL A 316 -14.45 23.15 -20.46
CA VAL A 316 -13.97 23.39 -21.82
C VAL A 316 -12.79 24.36 -21.72
N GLY A 317 -11.58 23.88 -22.01
CA GLY A 317 -10.34 24.62 -21.80
C GLY A 317 -9.73 24.50 -20.39
N PHE A 318 -10.20 23.57 -19.55
CA PHE A 318 -9.51 23.20 -18.31
C PHE A 318 -8.17 22.50 -18.63
N ALA A 319 -7.11 22.85 -17.90
CA ALA A 319 -5.74 22.50 -18.28
C ALA A 319 -5.09 21.38 -17.46
N ALA A 320 -5.75 20.82 -16.42
CA ALA A 320 -5.10 19.77 -15.65
C ALA A 320 -5.13 18.43 -16.42
N LEU A 321 -3.94 17.90 -16.65
CA LEU A 321 -3.69 16.62 -17.34
C LEU A 321 -3.01 15.66 -16.36
N PRO A 322 -3.76 15.03 -15.44
CA PRO A 322 -3.18 14.07 -14.51
C PRO A 322 -2.48 12.94 -15.27
N ALA A 323 -1.34 12.51 -14.71
CA ALA A 323 -0.56 11.41 -15.26
C ALA A 323 -1.44 10.17 -15.47
N SER A 324 -1.33 9.54 -16.63
CA SER A 324 -2.23 8.47 -17.10
C SER A 324 -1.45 7.34 -17.76
N GLY A 325 -1.95 6.11 -17.63
CA GLY A 325 -1.28 4.92 -18.15
C GLY A 325 -0.38 4.23 -17.14
N LEU A 326 0.32 3.19 -17.61
CA LEU A 326 1.35 2.48 -16.85
C LEU A 326 2.64 3.29 -16.93
N ILE A 327 3.02 3.91 -15.82
CA ILE A 327 4.18 4.82 -15.75
C ILE A 327 5.40 4.10 -15.13
N GLY A 328 5.15 3.11 -14.27
CA GLY A 328 6.21 2.28 -13.71
C GLY A 328 7.01 2.97 -12.58
N PRO A 329 8.20 2.45 -12.26
CA PRO A 329 8.79 1.22 -12.82
C PRO A 329 7.97 -0.02 -12.41
N VAL A 330 7.91 -1.01 -13.30
CA VAL A 330 7.29 -2.31 -13.01
C VAL A 330 8.37 -3.29 -12.55
N ARG A 331 8.16 -3.95 -11.41
CA ARG A 331 9.17 -4.79 -10.76
C ARG A 331 8.58 -6.07 -10.21
N ILE A 332 9.39 -7.12 -10.20
CA ILE A 332 9.17 -8.29 -9.35
C ILE A 332 10.08 -8.17 -8.13
N ILE A 333 9.49 -8.16 -6.94
CA ILE A 333 10.20 -8.17 -5.67
C ILE A 333 10.09 -9.55 -5.01
N ALA A 334 11.13 -9.92 -4.26
CA ALA A 334 11.18 -11.18 -3.54
C ALA A 334 11.29 -10.98 -2.03
N GLU A 335 10.58 -11.83 -1.29
CA GLU A 335 10.80 -12.05 0.14
C GLU A 335 11.30 -13.47 0.34
N LYS A 336 12.32 -13.67 1.17
CA LYS A 336 12.78 -15.00 1.57
C LYS A 336 12.21 -15.40 2.93
N ILE A 337 11.49 -16.50 2.96
CA ILE A 337 11.01 -17.14 4.19
C ILE A 337 12.18 -17.90 4.82
N THR A 338 12.56 -17.49 6.03
CA THR A 338 13.70 -18.01 6.79
C THR A 338 13.22 -18.63 8.09
N SER A 339 13.75 -19.81 8.41
CA SER A 339 13.55 -20.47 9.71
C SER A 339 14.74 -20.21 10.63
N ILE A 340 14.45 -19.74 11.83
CA ILE A 340 15.41 -19.29 12.82
C ILE A 340 15.22 -20.15 14.07
N PRO A 341 16.15 -21.06 14.39
CA PRO A 341 16.05 -21.88 15.59
C PRO A 341 16.13 -21.04 16.86
N VAL A 342 15.24 -21.33 17.81
CA VAL A 342 15.28 -20.78 19.17
C VAL A 342 16.02 -21.83 20.01
N ARG A 343 17.27 -21.57 20.37
CA ARG A 343 18.10 -22.48 21.18
C ARG A 343 18.09 -22.11 22.65
#